data_AF-A0A935YVH0-F1
#
_entry.id   AF-A0A935YVH0-F1
#
_cell.length_a   1.000
_cell.length_b   1.000
_cell.length_c   1.000
_cell.angle_alpha   90.00
_cell.angle_beta   90.00
_cell.angle_gamma   90.00
#
_symmetry.space_group_name_H-M   'P 1'
#
loop_
_entity.id
_entity.type
_entity.pdbx_description
1 polymer ?
#
loop_
_entity_poly.entity_id
_entity_poly.type
_entity_poly.pdbx_seq_one_letter_code
_entity_poly.pdbx_strand_id
1 'polypeptide(L)'
;MMLAEDWIKDAYLEIGAVSAEVPVGSAMTQTAIRYANRLMSSVDYLGLGYAEIDSASDEITIPPYAEEWAVKALAVRLSNQFGSFEGLIDLKTDAQAAYNNMMKHITLDISMGMPAGLPLGSGNQDVCGLGVFYGADPDSVELTEDGGYTLLEE
;
A
#
# COMPACT_ATOMS: atom_id res chain seq x y z
N MET A 1 8.07 14.44 -9.85
CA MET A 1 7.44 13.43 -10.71
C MET A 1 8.57 12.72 -11.42
N MET A 2 8.71 11.42 -11.16
CA MET A 2 9.86 10.60 -11.54
C MET A 2 9.57 9.88 -12.85
N LEU A 3 10.54 9.82 -13.77
CA LEU A 3 10.42 9.02 -14.99
C LEU A 3 10.73 7.54 -14.70
N ALA A 4 10.16 6.65 -15.50
CA ALA A 4 10.44 5.23 -15.45
C ALA A 4 11.94 4.92 -15.60
N GLU A 5 12.63 5.66 -16.47
CA GLU A 5 14.07 5.56 -16.66
C GLU A 5 14.86 5.85 -15.38
N ASP A 6 14.49 6.91 -14.65
CA ASP A 6 15.19 7.31 -13.43
C ASP A 6 14.98 6.26 -12.33
N TRP A 7 13.75 5.79 -12.15
CA TRP A 7 13.44 4.71 -11.21
C TRP A 7 14.24 3.43 -11.49
N ILE A 8 14.33 3.03 -12.76
CA ILE A 8 15.08 1.84 -13.17
C ILE A 8 16.58 2.02 -12.94
N LYS A 9 17.13 3.21 -13.28
CA LYS A 9 18.54 3.52 -13.04
C LYS A 9 18.87 3.48 -11.56
N ASP A 10 18.08 4.14 -10.73
CA ASP A 10 18.29 4.18 -9.28
C ASP A 10 18.22 2.76 -8.70
N ALA A 11 17.27 1.93 -9.14
CA ALA A 11 17.20 0.55 -8.72
C ALA A 11 18.43 -0.30 -9.10
N TYR A 12 19.05 -0.04 -10.27
CA TYR A 12 20.29 -0.71 -10.66
C TYR A 12 21.53 -0.19 -9.93
N LEU A 13 21.54 1.09 -9.54
CA LEU A 13 22.58 1.69 -8.71
C LEU A 13 22.59 1.08 -7.30
N GLU A 14 21.41 0.86 -6.71
CA GLU A 14 21.24 0.19 -5.42
C GLU A 14 21.82 -1.22 -5.38
N ILE A 15 21.77 -1.93 -6.51
CA ILE A 15 22.35 -3.29 -6.64
C ILE A 15 23.86 -3.23 -6.90
N GLY A 16 24.40 -2.06 -7.26
CA GLY A 16 25.79 -1.91 -7.74
C GLY A 16 26.03 -2.56 -9.10
N ALA A 17 24.97 -2.86 -9.86
CA ALA A 17 25.06 -3.51 -11.17
C ALA A 17 25.48 -2.54 -12.28
N VAL A 18 25.24 -1.23 -12.09
CA VAL A 18 25.54 -0.17 -13.05
C VAL A 18 26.19 0.99 -12.27
N SER A 19 27.10 1.73 -12.93
CA SER A 19 27.66 2.97 -12.39
C SER A 19 26.78 4.16 -12.77
N ALA A 20 26.75 5.22 -11.95
CA ALA A 20 25.88 6.39 -12.15
C ALA A 20 26.03 7.05 -13.54
N GLU A 21 27.17 6.88 -14.19
CA GLU A 21 27.47 7.50 -15.48
C GLU A 21 27.14 6.61 -16.71
N VAL A 22 26.78 5.34 -16.50
CA VAL A 22 26.55 4.39 -17.59
C VAL A 22 25.06 4.23 -17.86
N PRO A 23 24.59 4.49 -19.10
CA PRO A 23 23.19 4.26 -19.44
C PRO A 23 22.84 2.77 -19.37
N VAL A 24 21.66 2.47 -18.84
CA VAL A 24 21.15 1.09 -18.75
C VAL A 24 20.81 0.60 -20.16
N GLY A 25 21.28 -0.60 -20.50
CA GLY A 25 21.04 -1.20 -21.81
C GLY A 25 19.55 -1.51 -22.04
N SER A 26 19.09 -1.40 -23.29
CA SER A 26 17.66 -1.56 -23.64
C SER A 26 17.03 -2.89 -23.17
N ALA A 27 17.77 -3.99 -23.22
CA ALA A 27 17.29 -5.29 -22.75
C ALA A 27 17.10 -5.34 -21.22
N MET A 28 17.99 -4.67 -20.47
CA MET A 28 17.86 -4.54 -19.01
C MET A 28 16.67 -3.64 -18.68
N THR A 29 16.51 -2.53 -19.38
CA THR A 29 15.37 -1.61 -19.21
C THR A 29 14.03 -2.31 -19.44
N GLN A 30 13.86 -3.06 -20.55
CA GLN A 30 12.63 -3.81 -20.79
C GLN A 30 12.38 -4.89 -19.72
N THR A 31 13.44 -5.53 -19.24
CA THR A 31 13.31 -6.50 -18.15
C THR A 31 12.86 -5.79 -16.88
N ALA A 32 13.48 -4.66 -16.52
CA ALA A 32 13.14 -3.88 -15.35
C ALA A 32 11.69 -3.38 -15.38
N ILE A 33 11.22 -2.83 -16.51
CA ILE A 33 9.81 -2.42 -16.70
C ILE A 33 8.86 -3.59 -16.40
N ARG A 34 9.13 -4.78 -16.93
CA ARG A 34 8.31 -5.96 -16.66
C ARG A 34 8.29 -6.33 -15.17
N TYR A 35 9.41 -6.22 -14.47
CA TYR A 35 9.47 -6.49 -13.03
C TYR A 35 8.82 -5.39 -12.19
N ALA A 36 8.90 -4.13 -12.63
CA ALA A 36 8.22 -2.99 -12.03
C ALA A 36 6.70 -3.12 -12.13
N ASN A 37 6.15 -3.39 -13.32
CA ASN A 37 4.72 -3.64 -13.49
C ASN A 37 4.24 -4.83 -12.63
N ARG A 38 5.02 -5.92 -12.55
CA ARG A 38 4.72 -7.05 -11.66
C ARG A 38 4.83 -6.71 -10.18
N LEU A 39 5.68 -5.75 -9.79
CA LEU A 39 5.82 -5.27 -8.41
C LEU A 39 4.60 -4.48 -8.02
N MET A 40 4.23 -3.51 -8.83
CA MET A 40 3.09 -2.67 -8.55
C MET A 40 1.77 -3.45 -8.62
N SER A 41 1.64 -4.39 -9.57
CA SER A 41 0.51 -5.32 -9.60
C SER A 41 0.42 -6.19 -8.33
N SER A 42 1.55 -6.62 -7.76
CA SER A 42 1.52 -7.40 -6.50
C SER A 42 1.16 -6.59 -5.26
N VAL A 43 1.22 -5.25 -5.35
CA VAL A 43 0.90 -4.34 -4.25
C VAL A 43 -0.28 -3.42 -4.56
N ASP A 44 -1.12 -3.80 -5.52
CA ASP A 44 -2.27 -2.99 -5.96
C ASP A 44 -3.21 -2.64 -4.80
N TYR A 45 -3.30 -3.51 -3.79
CA TYR A 45 -4.05 -3.29 -2.55
C TYR A 45 -3.62 -2.05 -1.75
N LEU A 46 -2.43 -1.50 -2.00
CA LEU A 46 -1.97 -0.26 -1.37
C LEU A 46 -2.62 0.99 -1.97
N GLY A 47 -3.27 0.88 -3.14
CA GLY A 47 -3.98 1.99 -3.76
C GLY A 47 -3.08 3.15 -4.19
N LEU A 48 -1.83 2.86 -4.60
CA LEU A 48 -0.82 3.88 -4.93
C LEU A 48 -1.08 4.61 -6.27
N GLY A 49 -2.17 4.32 -6.98
CA GLY A 49 -2.52 5.00 -8.23
C GLY A 49 -1.54 4.73 -9.38
N TYR A 50 -0.85 3.59 -9.36
CA TYR A 50 0.11 3.22 -10.38
C TYR A 50 -0.55 2.91 -11.73
N ALA A 51 -0.07 3.56 -12.79
CA ALA A 51 -0.35 3.21 -14.17
C ALA A 51 0.76 2.31 -14.71
N GLU A 52 0.40 1.29 -15.48
CA GLU A 52 1.40 0.42 -16.12
C GLU A 52 2.32 1.23 -17.04
N ILE A 53 3.61 0.90 -16.97
CA ILE A 53 4.66 1.51 -17.78
C ILE A 53 4.88 0.65 -19.01
N ASP A 54 4.88 1.26 -20.19
CA ASP A 54 5.18 0.62 -21.47
C ASP A 54 6.59 0.99 -21.96
N SER A 55 7.07 2.18 -21.59
CA SER A 55 8.33 2.74 -22.04
C SER A 55 9.12 3.39 -20.91
N ALA A 56 10.44 3.48 -21.06
CA ALA A 56 11.30 4.14 -20.08
C ALA A 56 11.06 5.66 -20.00
N SER A 57 10.42 6.24 -21.01
CA SER A 57 10.08 7.66 -21.07
C SER A 57 8.76 7.97 -20.38
N ASP A 58 8.02 6.96 -19.90
CA ASP A 58 6.75 7.17 -19.23
C ASP A 58 6.97 7.75 -17.83
N GLU A 59 6.04 8.62 -17.41
CA GLU A 59 6.02 9.16 -16.06
C GLU A 59 5.39 8.17 -15.08
N ILE A 60 5.99 8.06 -13.90
CA ILE A 60 5.46 7.20 -12.84
C ILE A 60 4.38 7.97 -12.08
N THR A 61 3.20 7.36 -11.93
CA THR A 61 2.03 7.98 -11.30
C THR A 61 1.92 7.72 -9.80
N ILE A 62 2.94 7.10 -9.19
CA ILE A 62 2.95 6.85 -7.73
C ILE A 62 3.09 8.16 -6.96
N PRO A 63 2.56 8.22 -5.73
CA PRO A 63 2.72 9.39 -4.89
C PRO A 63 4.17 9.57 -4.42
N PRO A 64 4.64 10.81 -4.19
CA PRO A 64 6.02 11.10 -3.80
C PRO A 64 6.51 10.35 -2.54
N TYR A 65 5.63 10.11 -1.57
CA TYR A 65 5.98 9.38 -0.35
C TYR A 65 6.27 7.88 -0.58
N ALA A 66 5.92 7.33 -1.75
CA ALA A 66 6.13 5.94 -2.12
C ALA A 66 7.34 5.75 -3.06
N GLU A 67 7.94 6.85 -3.57
CA GLU A 67 9.03 6.79 -4.55
C GLU A 67 10.26 6.05 -4.00
N GLU A 68 10.72 6.41 -2.78
CA GLU A 68 11.88 5.77 -2.15
C GLU A 68 11.66 4.25 -1.97
N TRP A 69 10.48 3.87 -1.49
CA TRP A 69 10.12 2.46 -1.34
C TRP A 69 10.10 1.75 -2.70
N ALA A 70 9.52 2.35 -3.73
CA ALA A 70 9.42 1.77 -5.06
C ALA A 70 10.81 1.47 -5.65
N VAL A 71 11.78 2.38 -5.48
CA VAL A 71 13.18 2.18 -5.90
C VAL A 71 13.79 0.97 -5.20
N LYS A 72 13.76 0.96 -3.86
CA LYS A 72 14.38 -0.12 -3.07
C LYS A 72 13.69 -1.47 -3.31
N ALA A 73 12.36 -1.50 -3.43
CA ALA A 73 11.60 -2.71 -3.69
C ALA A 73 11.88 -3.29 -5.08
N LEU A 74 12.02 -2.43 -6.10
CA LEU A 74 12.44 -2.86 -7.44
C LEU A 74 13.87 -3.42 -7.41
N ALA A 75 14.79 -2.76 -6.71
CA ALA A 75 16.17 -3.20 -6.55
C ALA A 75 16.26 -4.61 -5.92
N VAL A 76 15.53 -4.85 -4.83
CA VAL A 76 15.44 -6.18 -4.18
C VAL A 76 14.85 -7.23 -5.12
N ARG A 77 13.91 -6.86 -6.00
CA ARG A 77 13.32 -7.82 -6.93
C ARG A 77 14.28 -8.19 -8.06
N LEU A 78 15.02 -7.22 -8.56
CA LEU A 78 16.04 -7.39 -9.60
C LEU A 78 17.29 -8.11 -9.07
N SER A 79 17.66 -7.93 -7.80
CA SER A 79 18.84 -8.57 -7.21
C SER A 79 18.82 -10.10 -7.31
N ASN A 80 17.64 -10.71 -7.34
CA ASN A 80 17.49 -12.17 -7.53
C ASN A 80 18.12 -12.67 -8.85
N GLN A 81 18.27 -11.80 -9.86
CA GLN A 81 18.92 -12.15 -11.13
C GLN A 81 20.45 -12.11 -11.04
N PHE A 82 21.00 -11.33 -10.10
CA PHE A 82 22.44 -11.10 -9.94
C PHE A 82 23.06 -11.94 -8.82
N GLY A 83 22.23 -12.55 -7.96
CA GLY A 83 22.67 -13.38 -6.84
C GLY A 83 22.94 -12.58 -5.57
N SER A 84 23.57 -13.23 -4.59
CA SER A 84 23.92 -12.59 -3.31
C SER A 84 25.13 -11.68 -3.47
N PHE A 85 25.01 -10.44 -3.04
CA PHE A 85 26.11 -9.48 -2.92
C PHE A 85 26.18 -8.93 -1.49
N GLU A 86 27.30 -8.31 -1.12
CA GLU A 86 27.63 -7.92 0.25
C GLU A 86 26.58 -6.96 0.86
N GLY A 87 26.03 -6.03 0.08
CA GLY A 87 25.01 -5.06 0.50
C GLY A 87 23.55 -5.55 0.46
N LEU A 88 23.28 -6.82 0.11
CA LEU A 88 21.91 -7.29 -0.08
C LEU A 88 21.07 -7.28 1.21
N ILE A 89 21.70 -7.54 2.36
CA ILE A 89 21.02 -7.54 3.66
C ILE A 89 20.61 -6.12 4.04
N ASP A 90 21.51 -5.16 3.85
CA ASP A 90 21.26 -3.75 4.13
C ASP A 90 20.16 -3.22 3.20
N LEU A 91 20.23 -3.52 1.89
CA LEU A 91 19.20 -3.16 0.92
C LEU A 91 17.81 -3.69 1.29
N LYS A 92 17.71 -4.93 1.77
CA LYS A 92 16.43 -5.51 2.24
C LYS A 92 15.92 -4.81 3.49
N THR A 93 16.81 -4.45 4.41
CA THR A 93 16.46 -3.75 5.65
C THR A 93 15.98 -2.33 5.35
N ASP A 94 16.65 -1.63 4.43
CA ASP A 94 16.27 -0.30 3.96
C ASP A 94 14.95 -0.34 3.20
N ALA A 95 14.74 -1.33 2.33
CA ALA A 95 13.45 -1.53 1.64
C ALA A 95 12.31 -1.72 2.64
N GLN A 96 12.54 -2.46 3.73
CA GLN A 96 11.54 -2.65 4.79
C GLN A 96 11.30 -1.35 5.57
N ALA A 97 12.34 -0.58 5.87
CA ALA A 97 12.21 0.71 6.54
C ALA A 97 11.43 1.71 5.67
N ALA A 98 11.74 1.79 4.38
CA ALA A 98 11.03 2.62 3.41
C ALA A 98 9.56 2.21 3.27
N TYR A 99 9.27 0.90 3.24
CA TYR A 99 7.88 0.39 3.25
C TYR A 99 7.11 0.84 4.48
N ASN A 100 7.71 0.70 5.67
CA ASN A 100 7.09 1.13 6.92
C ASN A 100 6.85 2.65 6.95
N ASN A 101 7.76 3.45 6.38
CA ASN A 101 7.58 4.89 6.26
C ASN A 101 6.46 5.26 5.30
N MET A 102 6.43 4.65 4.11
CA MET A 102 5.33 4.81 3.15
C MET A 102 3.98 4.45 3.79
N MET A 103 3.91 3.35 4.53
CA MET A 103 2.67 2.90 5.18
C MET A 103 2.12 3.92 6.19
N LYS A 104 2.98 4.72 6.85
CA LYS A 104 2.52 5.79 7.75
C LYS A 104 1.74 6.89 7.03
N HIS A 105 1.93 7.04 5.72
CA HIS A 105 1.21 8.01 4.90
C HIS A 105 -0.09 7.46 4.32
N ILE A 106 -0.25 6.13 4.30
CA ILE A 106 -1.49 5.47 3.88
C ILE A 106 -2.46 5.51 5.08
N THR A 107 -3.12 6.65 5.26
CA THR A 107 -4.16 6.79 6.27
C THR A 107 -5.47 6.20 5.73
N LEU A 108 -5.96 5.14 6.36
CA LEU A 108 -7.34 4.69 6.20
C LEU A 108 -8.18 5.39 7.26
N ASP A 109 -9.12 6.24 6.82
CA ASP A 109 -10.14 6.78 7.72
C ASP A 109 -11.16 5.67 8.01
N ILE A 110 -10.84 4.84 8.99
CA ILE A 110 -11.76 3.81 9.46
C ILE A 110 -12.77 4.50 10.38
N SER A 111 -13.85 5.01 9.77
CA SER A 111 -15.01 5.43 10.52
C SER A 111 -15.69 4.17 11.08
N MET A 112 -15.36 3.80 12.31
CA MET A 112 -16.10 2.79 13.05
C MET A 112 -17.43 3.42 13.45
N GLY A 113 -18.51 3.06 12.76
CA GLY A 113 -19.87 3.38 13.21
C GLY A 113 -20.08 2.78 14.60
N MET A 114 -20.68 3.54 15.52
CA MET A 114 -21.03 2.96 16.82
C MET A 114 -22.12 1.89 16.62
N PRO A 115 -22.13 0.83 17.43
CA PRO A 115 -23.14 -0.21 17.31
C PRO A 115 -24.56 0.37 17.46
N ALA A 116 -25.51 -0.18 16.70
CA ALA A 116 -26.90 0.29 16.66
C ALA A 116 -27.63 0.25 18.02
N GLY A 117 -27.18 -0.63 18.93
CA GLY A 117 -27.72 -0.76 20.28
C GLY A 117 -27.18 0.24 21.32
N LEU A 118 -26.34 1.21 20.93
CA LEU A 118 -25.77 2.16 21.89
C LEU A 118 -26.86 3.12 22.43
N PRO A 119 -27.13 3.16 23.74
CA PRO A 119 -28.16 4.02 24.30
C PRO A 119 -27.78 5.50 24.17
N LEU A 120 -28.74 6.32 23.73
CA LEU A 120 -28.57 7.74 23.41
C LEU A 120 -28.08 8.59 24.60
N GLY A 121 -28.35 8.18 25.84
CA GLY A 121 -28.10 8.98 27.04
C GLY A 121 -29.01 10.21 27.12
N SER A 122 -29.37 10.63 28.34
CA SER A 122 -30.32 11.74 28.55
C SER A 122 -29.81 13.14 28.15
N GLY A 123 -28.54 13.25 27.76
CA GLY A 123 -27.87 14.50 27.37
C GLY A 123 -27.89 14.80 25.86
N ASN A 124 -28.37 13.88 25.03
CA ASN A 124 -28.36 14.02 23.57
C ASN A 124 -29.79 14.30 23.07
N GLN A 125 -30.22 15.57 23.08
CA GLN A 125 -31.63 15.94 22.91
C GLN A 125 -32.01 16.41 21.49
N ASP A 126 -31.03 16.63 20.60
CA ASP A 126 -31.22 17.37 19.35
C ASP A 126 -30.86 16.58 18.06
N VAL A 127 -30.88 15.24 18.08
CA VAL A 127 -30.72 14.45 16.85
C VAL A 127 -32.09 14.05 16.33
N CYS A 128 -32.57 14.76 15.30
CA CYS A 128 -33.84 14.48 14.64
C CYS A 128 -33.79 13.12 13.93
N GLY A 129 -34.44 12.10 14.52
CA GLY A 129 -34.86 10.90 13.81
C GLY A 129 -34.37 9.59 14.42
N LEU A 130 -35.33 8.82 14.94
CA LEU A 130 -35.23 7.47 15.50
C LEU A 130 -34.30 7.40 16.73
N GLY A 131 -34.71 6.74 17.81
CA GLY A 131 -33.97 6.67 19.08
C GLY A 131 -32.64 5.90 19.02
N VAL A 132 -31.92 5.96 17.90
CA VAL A 132 -30.65 5.32 17.60
C VAL A 132 -29.71 6.35 16.98
N PHE A 133 -28.45 6.39 17.43
CA PHE A 133 -27.46 7.36 16.94
C PHE A 133 -27.05 7.11 15.48
N TYR A 134 -27.23 5.88 14.97
CA TYR A 134 -26.82 5.44 13.64
C TYR A 134 -27.90 4.54 13.04
N GLY A 135 -28.10 4.62 11.71
CA GLY A 135 -28.96 3.67 10.99
C GLY A 135 -28.30 2.30 10.98
N ALA A 136 -29.01 1.28 11.46
CA ALA A 136 -28.56 -0.11 11.33
C ALA A 136 -28.74 -0.56 9.88
N ASP A 137 -27.70 -1.12 9.26
CA ASP A 137 -27.91 -2.00 8.11
C ASP A 137 -28.63 -3.27 8.61
N PRO A 138 -29.63 -3.78 7.88
CA PRO A 138 -30.50 -4.87 8.33
C PRO A 138 -29.78 -6.20 8.58
N ASP A 139 -28.51 -6.32 8.18
CA ASP A 139 -27.66 -7.50 8.38
C ASP A 139 -26.65 -7.36 9.54
N SER A 140 -26.68 -6.27 10.30
CA SER A 140 -25.98 -6.26 11.59
C SER A 140 -26.72 -7.19 12.54
N VAL A 141 -26.10 -8.33 12.85
CA VAL A 141 -26.62 -9.38 13.73
C VAL A 141 -27.01 -8.75 15.07
N GLU A 142 -28.29 -8.38 15.19
CA GLU A 142 -28.93 -8.11 16.45
C GLU A 142 -29.03 -9.45 17.17
N LEU A 143 -28.13 -9.68 18.13
CA LEU A 143 -28.38 -10.64 19.19
C LEU A 143 -29.68 -10.20 19.86
N THR A 144 -30.77 -10.85 19.50
CA THR A 144 -32.10 -10.52 19.99
C THR A 144 -32.16 -10.93 21.46
N GLU A 145 -31.93 -10.00 22.38
CA GLU A 145 -32.28 -10.22 23.79
C GLU A 145 -33.78 -10.03 23.96
N ASP A 146 -34.50 -11.12 24.21
CA ASP A 146 -35.84 -11.09 24.80
C ASP A 146 -35.72 -11.37 26.31
N GLY A 147 -36.16 -10.41 27.13
CA GLY A 147 -36.30 -10.60 28.57
C GLY A 147 -35.02 -10.67 29.43
N GLY A 148 -33.85 -10.30 28.91
CA GLY A 148 -32.61 -10.19 29.69
C GLY A 148 -31.79 -11.49 29.83
N TYR A 149 -31.91 -12.40 28.88
CA TYR A 149 -30.99 -13.54 28.73
C TYR A 149 -30.50 -13.63 27.29
N THR A 150 -29.20 -13.84 27.12
CA THR A 150 -28.59 -14.11 25.81
C THR A 150 -28.76 -15.59 25.46
N LEU A 151 -29.50 -15.88 24.39
CA LEU A 151 -29.58 -17.23 23.84
C LEU A 151 -28.33 -17.49 22.98
N LEU A 152 -27.56 -18.52 23.34
CA LEU A 152 -26.52 -19.09 22.48
C LEU A 152 -27.20 -20.05 21.49
N GLU A 153 -27.04 -19.81 20.19
CA GLU A 153 -27.45 -20.76 19.15
C GLU A 153 -26.53 -21.99 19.17
N GLU A 154 -27.13 -23.18 19.02
CA GLU A 154 -26.44 -24.47 18.79
C GLU A 154 -26.13 -24.66 17.30
#